data_AF-A0A2D4L5E6-F1
#
_entry.id   AF-A0A2D4L5E6-F1
#
_cell.length_a   1.000
_cell.length_b   1.000
_cell.length_c   1.000
_cell.angle_alpha   90.00
_cell.angle_beta   90.00
_cell.angle_gamma   90.00
#
_symmetry.space_group_name_H-M   'P 1'
#
loop_
_entity.id
_entity.type
_entity.pdbx_description
1 polymer ?
#
loop_
_entity_poly.entity_id
_entity_poly.type
_entity_poly.pdbx_seq_one_letter_code
_entity_poly.pdbx_strand_id
1 'polypeptide(L)'
;MIQKPQLTLQEKEQVAKGLLKYLIPLSVVYFAEYFINQGLFELLYFRNTVLNHPEQYRWYQMLYQAGVFISRSSASCIRIRKIWLLAILQCLNMVFLLFAVSYMFLPNIYVVFVLILYEGLLGGAGYVNTFHCVSEESKPEHREFAMGVACIADTLGISLSGAIAIPIHNYFCHLP
;
A
#
# COMPACT_ATOMS: atom_id res chain seq x y z
N MET A 1 15.90 -14.90 -32.72
CA MET A 1 14.81 -13.93 -32.47
C MET A 1 13.57 -14.72 -32.11
N ILE A 2 13.22 -14.81 -30.83
CA ILE A 2 12.05 -15.56 -30.37
C ILE A 2 10.82 -14.70 -30.68
N GLN A 3 10.01 -15.13 -31.64
CA GLN A 3 8.72 -14.54 -31.98
C GLN A 3 7.81 -14.62 -30.75
N LYS A 4 7.59 -13.49 -30.06
CA LYS A 4 6.50 -13.38 -29.07
C LYS A 4 5.18 -13.44 -29.85
N PRO A 5 4.28 -14.42 -29.59
CA PRO A 5 2.99 -14.47 -30.24
C PRO A 5 2.26 -13.14 -29.98
N GLN A 6 1.80 -12.47 -31.03
CA GLN A 6 1.00 -11.26 -30.87
C GLN A 6 -0.37 -11.67 -30.31
N LEU A 7 -0.53 -11.53 -29.00
CA LEU A 7 -1.78 -11.82 -28.31
C LEU A 7 -2.93 -10.97 -28.87
N THR A 8 -4.05 -11.64 -29.13
CA THR A 8 -5.31 -11.02 -29.54
C THR A 8 -5.87 -10.18 -28.39
N LEU A 9 -6.49 -9.03 -28.68
CA LEU A 9 -7.08 -8.13 -27.68
C LEU A 9 -8.08 -8.84 -26.74
N GLN A 10 -8.83 -9.82 -27.25
CA GLN A 10 -9.79 -10.60 -26.46
C GLN A 10 -9.12 -11.53 -25.44
N GLU A 11 -7.97 -12.12 -25.78
CA GLU A 11 -7.21 -12.99 -24.87
C GLU A 11 -6.57 -12.16 -23.75
N LYS A 12 -6.08 -10.96 -24.08
CA LYS A 12 -5.58 -9.98 -23.09
C LYS A 12 -6.66 -9.58 -22.09
N GLU A 13 -7.88 -9.35 -22.57
CA GLU A 13 -9.01 -8.96 -21.72
C GLU A 13 -9.47 -10.10 -20.79
N GLN A 14 -9.49 -11.34 -21.29
CA GLN A 14 -9.81 -12.52 -20.46
C GLN A 14 -8.76 -12.76 -19.38
N VAL A 15 -7.47 -12.63 -19.72
CA VAL A 15 -6.37 -12.73 -18.75
C VAL A 15 -6.48 -11.60 -17.71
N ALA A 16 -6.72 -10.36 -18.14
CA ALA A 16 -6.92 -9.23 -17.23
C ALA A 16 -8.12 -9.44 -16.28
N LYS A 17 -9.25 -9.95 -16.79
CA LYS A 17 -10.44 -10.27 -15.97
C LYS A 17 -10.16 -11.37 -14.95
N GLY A 18 -9.38 -12.40 -15.30
CA GLY A 18 -8.97 -13.45 -14.36
C GLY A 18 -8.06 -12.91 -13.25
N LEU A 19 -7.15 -11.99 -13.60
CA LEU A 19 -6.20 -11.38 -12.68
C LEU A 19 -6.82 -10.28 -11.81
N LEU A 20 -7.96 -9.72 -12.21
CA LEU A 20 -8.65 -8.64 -11.49
C LEU A 20 -8.89 -8.97 -10.01
N LYS A 21 -9.12 -10.25 -9.69
CA LYS A 21 -9.29 -10.75 -8.32
C LYS A 21 -8.07 -10.49 -7.42
N TYR A 22 -6.88 -10.34 -8.00
CA TYR A 22 -5.63 -10.01 -7.31
C TYR A 22 -5.26 -8.53 -7.47
N LEU A 23 -5.58 -7.93 -8.61
CA LEU A 23 -5.35 -6.51 -8.89
C LEU A 23 -6.16 -5.60 -7.97
N ILE A 24 -7.44 -5.90 -7.74
CA ILE A 24 -8.31 -5.08 -6.88
C ILE A 24 -7.75 -5.01 -5.44
N PRO A 25 -7.47 -6.15 -4.76
CA PRO A 25 -6.83 -6.12 -3.45
C PRO A 25 -5.52 -5.35 -3.42
N LEU A 26 -4.69 -5.49 -4.45
CA LEU A 26 -3.42 -4.76 -4.56
C LEU A 26 -3.66 -3.25 -4.61
N SER A 27 -4.53 -2.79 -5.52
CA SER A 27 -4.88 -1.38 -5.61
C SER A 27 -5.44 -0.84 -4.29
N VAL A 28 -6.22 -1.64 -3.55
CA VAL A 28 -6.77 -1.25 -2.23
C VAL A 28 -5.68 -1.17 -1.16
N VAL A 29 -4.75 -2.13 -1.09
CA VAL A 29 -3.60 -2.08 -0.18
C VAL A 29 -2.80 -0.80 -0.44
N TYR A 30 -2.46 -0.56 -1.70
CA TYR A 30 -1.66 0.59 -2.11
C TYR A 30 -2.36 1.93 -1.91
N PHE A 31 -3.66 1.97 -2.18
CA PHE A 31 -4.48 3.13 -1.86
C PHE A 31 -4.40 3.43 -0.35
N ALA A 32 -4.63 2.45 0.51
CA ALA A 32 -4.63 2.64 1.96
C ALA A 32 -3.24 3.03 2.49
N GLU A 33 -2.18 2.37 2.01
CA GLU A 33 -0.78 2.65 2.32
C GLU A 33 -0.39 4.10 1.99
N TYR A 34 -0.65 4.54 0.75
CA TYR A 34 -0.32 5.90 0.33
C TYR A 34 -1.22 6.94 0.99
N PHE A 35 -2.44 6.58 1.37
CA PHE A 35 -3.36 7.49 2.03
C PHE A 35 -2.87 7.80 3.45
N ILE A 36 -2.37 6.78 4.15
CA ILE A 36 -1.70 6.94 5.44
C ILE A 36 -0.45 7.81 5.28
N ASN A 37 0.42 7.47 4.32
CA ASN A 37 1.70 8.15 4.12
C ASN A 37 1.55 9.63 3.72
N GLN A 38 0.65 9.94 2.79
CA GLN A 38 0.49 11.30 2.26
C GLN A 38 -0.57 12.12 3.00
N GLY A 39 -1.59 11.46 3.59
CA GLY A 39 -2.70 12.14 4.25
C GLY A 39 -2.59 12.22 5.77
N LEU A 40 -2.06 11.18 6.43
CA LEU A 40 -2.13 11.06 7.89
C LEU A 40 -0.80 11.34 8.60
N PHE A 41 0.35 11.02 7.99
CA PHE A 41 1.65 11.23 8.64
C PHE A 41 1.95 12.69 8.96
N GLU A 42 1.51 13.62 8.11
CA GLU A 42 1.67 15.05 8.36
C GLU A 42 0.79 15.54 9.52
N LEU A 43 -0.37 14.92 9.73
CA LEU A 43 -1.31 15.27 10.79
C LEU A 43 -0.97 14.61 12.15
N LEU A 44 -0.16 13.55 12.15
CA LEU A 44 0.29 12.83 13.36
C LEU A 44 1.39 13.57 14.11
N TYR A 45 1.04 14.66 14.79
CA TYR A 45 1.99 15.44 15.58
C TYR A 45 1.82 15.28 17.09
N PHE A 46 2.90 14.90 17.79
CA PHE A 46 2.93 14.81 19.25
C PHE A 46 3.81 15.91 19.85
N ARG A 47 3.20 16.86 20.58
CA ARG A 47 3.92 17.92 21.32
C ARG A 47 4.70 17.39 22.54
N ASN A 48 4.35 16.24 23.08
CA ASN A 48 4.94 15.67 24.31
C ASN A 48 6.20 14.83 24.08
N THR A 49 7.02 15.17 23.09
CA THR A 49 8.26 14.42 22.82
C THR A 49 9.45 15.35 22.62
N VAL A 50 10.66 14.80 22.77
CA VAL A 50 11.94 15.51 22.59
C VAL A 50 12.18 15.86 21.11
N LEU A 51 11.41 15.27 20.19
CA LEU A 51 11.60 15.40 18.74
C LEU A 51 10.76 16.53 18.16
N ASN A 52 11.38 17.36 17.33
CA ASN A 52 10.69 18.41 16.60
C ASN A 52 9.75 17.82 15.52
N HIS A 53 8.73 18.59 15.11
CA HIS A 53 7.78 18.20 14.06
C HIS A 53 8.43 17.59 12.80
N PRO A 54 9.45 18.22 12.17
CA PRO A 54 10.12 17.63 11.00
C PRO A 54 10.93 16.37 11.33
N GLU A 55 11.41 16.20 12.56
CA GLU A 55 12.15 15.00 12.96
C GLU A 55 11.21 13.81 13.13
N GLN A 56 10.03 14.02 13.73
CA GLN A 56 9.00 12.98 13.85
C GLN A 56 8.59 12.45 12.47
N TYR A 57 8.31 13.35 11.52
CA TYR A 57 7.96 12.96 10.15
C TYR A 57 9.07 12.15 9.46
N ARG A 58 10.34 12.56 9.61
CA ARG A 58 11.48 11.80 9.06
C ARG A 58 11.60 10.41 9.66
N TRP A 59 11.35 10.27 10.97
CA TRP A 59 11.34 8.96 11.64
C TRP A 59 10.17 8.09 11.18
N TYR A 60 8.98 8.67 10.98
CA TYR A 60 7.83 7.96 10.39
C TYR A 60 8.18 7.41 9.01
N GLN A 61 8.72 8.24 8.11
CA GLN A 61 9.14 7.78 6.79
C GLN A 61 10.23 6.71 6.86
N MET A 62 11.20 6.85 7.77
CA MET A 62 12.27 5.86 7.94
C MET A 62 11.72 4.51 8.39
N LEU A 63 10.84 4.49 9.40
CA LEU A 63 10.25 3.25 9.91
C LEU A 63 9.35 2.59 8.87
N TYR A 64 8.56 3.38 8.17
CA TYR A 64 7.75 2.90 7.05
C TYR A 64 8.62 2.21 6.00
N GLN A 65 9.67 2.87 5.52
CA GLN A 65 10.60 2.30 4.53
C GLN A 65 11.34 1.07 5.06
N ALA A 66 11.70 1.05 6.35
CA ALA A 66 12.29 -0.12 6.99
C ALA A 66 11.32 -1.31 6.99
N GLY A 67 10.04 -1.09 7.29
CA GLY A 67 8.99 -2.13 7.23
C GLY A 67 8.82 -2.67 5.81
N VAL A 68 8.71 -1.78 4.82
CA VAL A 68 8.61 -2.17 3.40
C VAL A 68 9.83 -2.98 2.96
N PHE A 69 11.04 -2.54 3.35
CA PHE A 69 12.28 -3.24 3.03
C PHE A 69 12.31 -4.65 3.62
N ILE A 70 12.06 -4.78 4.93
CA ILE A 70 12.01 -6.07 5.62
C ILE A 70 11.01 -7.00 4.94
N SER A 71 9.81 -6.49 4.63
CA SER A 71 8.76 -7.27 4.02
C SER A 71 9.12 -7.75 2.62
N ARG A 72 9.63 -6.86 1.77
CA ARG A 72 10.08 -7.21 0.40
C ARG A 72 11.22 -8.21 0.41
N SER A 73 12.18 -8.07 1.32
CA SER A 73 13.28 -9.03 1.49
C SER A 73 12.79 -10.38 2.03
N SER A 74 11.83 -10.38 2.95
CA SER A 74 11.30 -11.59 3.58
C SER A 74 10.43 -12.45 2.64
N ALA A 75 9.98 -11.89 1.51
CA ALA A 75 9.08 -12.58 0.60
C ALA A 75 9.68 -13.82 -0.08
N SER A 76 11.02 -13.93 -0.12
CA SER A 76 11.67 -15.18 -0.55
C SER A 76 11.51 -16.31 0.49
N CYS A 77 11.29 -15.96 1.76
CA CYS A 77 11.20 -16.90 2.89
C CYS A 77 9.75 -17.19 3.34
N ILE A 78 8.88 -16.17 3.37
CA ILE A 78 7.51 -16.28 3.89
C ILE A 78 6.51 -15.96 2.77
N ARG A 79 5.64 -16.93 2.45
CA ARG A 79 4.64 -16.81 1.38
C ARG A 79 3.23 -16.71 1.97
N ILE A 80 2.50 -15.66 1.62
CA ILE A 80 1.12 -15.44 2.07
C ILE A 80 0.20 -15.45 0.85
N ARG A 81 -0.50 -16.56 0.63
CA ARG A 81 -1.42 -16.74 -0.51
C ARG A 81 -2.71 -15.91 -0.42
N LYS A 82 -3.03 -15.34 0.74
CA LYS A 82 -4.29 -14.63 1.02
C LYS A 82 -4.12 -13.10 0.94
N ILE A 83 -3.97 -12.56 -0.27
CA ILE A 83 -3.81 -11.11 -0.52
C ILE A 83 -5.01 -10.31 0.01
N TRP A 84 -6.23 -10.85 -0.10
CA TRP A 84 -7.44 -10.22 0.44
C TRP A 84 -7.37 -9.97 1.96
N LEU A 85 -6.69 -10.85 2.70
CA LEU A 85 -6.53 -10.68 4.14
C LEU A 85 -5.58 -9.51 4.45
N LEU A 86 -4.51 -9.36 3.66
CA LEU A 86 -3.60 -8.21 3.76
C LEU A 86 -4.32 -6.90 3.42
N ALA A 87 -5.17 -6.89 2.38
CA ALA A 87 -5.98 -5.72 2.04
C ALA A 87 -6.91 -5.30 3.17
N ILE A 88 -7.60 -6.25 3.81
CA ILE A 88 -8.47 -5.97 4.95
C ILE A 88 -7.67 -5.43 6.13
N LEU A 89 -6.54 -6.06 6.47
CA LEU A 89 -5.66 -5.58 7.56
C LEU A 89 -5.12 -4.17 7.28
N GLN A 90 -4.76 -3.86 6.03
CA GLN A 90 -4.29 -2.55 5.64
C GLN A 90 -5.40 -1.49 5.75
N CYS A 91 -6.61 -1.80 5.28
CA CYS A 91 -7.76 -0.90 5.45
C CYS A 91 -8.11 -0.69 6.92
N LEU A 92 -8.06 -1.73 7.75
CA LEU A 92 -8.28 -1.59 9.20
C LEU A 92 -7.22 -0.69 9.83
N ASN A 93 -5.94 -0.83 9.44
CA ASN A 93 -4.87 0.03 9.92
C ASN A 93 -5.07 1.49 9.50
N MET A 94 -5.47 1.73 8.25
CA MET A 94 -5.82 3.06 7.74
C MET A 94 -6.95 3.70 8.53
N VAL A 95 -8.06 2.97 8.74
CA VAL A 95 -9.20 3.48 9.51
C VAL A 95 -8.77 3.74 10.95
N PHE A 96 -8.02 2.84 11.57
CA PHE A 96 -7.52 3.03 12.93
C PHE A 96 -6.65 4.29 13.06
N LEU A 97 -5.69 4.49 12.15
CA LEU A 97 -4.84 5.69 12.13
C LEU A 97 -5.65 6.97 11.86
N LEU A 98 -6.64 6.91 10.96
CA LEU A 98 -7.54 8.03 10.70
C LEU A 98 -8.32 8.44 11.95
N PHE A 99 -8.93 7.48 12.65
CA PHE A 99 -9.60 7.73 13.93
C PHE A 99 -8.62 8.25 14.98
N ALA A 100 -7.41 7.70 15.02
CA ALA A 100 -6.39 8.12 15.97
C ALA A 100 -5.96 9.59 15.77
N VAL A 101 -5.90 10.06 14.53
CA VAL A 101 -5.67 11.47 14.17
C VAL A 101 -6.88 12.32 14.50
N SER A 102 -8.09 11.92 14.10
CA SER A 102 -9.31 12.71 14.32
C SER A 102 -9.64 12.94 15.79
N TYR A 103 -9.43 11.93 16.65
CA TYR A 103 -9.75 12.00 18.07
C TYR A 103 -8.53 12.33 18.96
N MET A 104 -7.32 12.45 18.37
CA MET A 104 -6.05 12.62 19.09
C MET A 104 -5.92 11.67 20.30
N PHE A 105 -6.41 10.43 20.18
CA PHE A 105 -6.50 9.51 21.32
C PHE A 105 -5.16 8.82 21.65
N LEU A 106 -4.16 8.93 20.78
CA LEU A 106 -2.88 8.25 20.98
C LEU A 106 -2.07 8.92 22.10
N PRO A 107 -1.72 8.20 23.16
CA PRO A 107 -1.00 8.78 24.29
C PRO A 107 0.52 8.87 24.06
N ASN A 108 1.07 8.12 23.09
CA ASN A 108 2.51 7.96 22.93
C ASN A 108 2.95 7.73 21.47
N ILE A 109 4.05 8.38 21.07
CA ILE A 109 4.68 8.29 19.75
C ILE A 109 5.15 6.86 19.41
N TYR A 110 5.57 6.06 20.41
CA TYR A 110 6.06 4.70 20.16
C TYR A 110 4.97 3.77 19.61
N VAL A 111 3.71 4.00 19.99
CA VAL A 111 2.57 3.23 19.43
C VAL A 111 2.44 3.51 17.94
N VAL A 112 2.59 4.77 17.54
CA VAL A 112 2.56 5.19 16.13
C VAL A 112 3.74 4.59 15.36
N PHE A 113 4.94 4.59 15.93
CA PHE A 113 6.10 3.95 15.31
C PHE A 113 5.87 2.46 15.02
N VAL A 114 5.26 1.72 15.95
CA VAL A 114 4.93 0.30 15.73
C VAL A 114 3.85 0.14 14.66
N LEU A 115 2.82 0.99 14.65
CA LEU A 115 1.74 0.95 13.65
C LEU A 115 2.25 1.28 12.24
N ILE A 116 3.17 2.22 12.11
CA ILE A 116 3.80 2.61 10.84
C ILE A 116 4.74 1.51 10.34
N LEU A 117 5.50 0.89 11.24
CA LEU A 117 6.33 -0.26 10.88
C LEU A 117 5.44 -1.42 10.40
N TYR A 118 4.33 -1.68 11.10
CA TYR A 118 3.35 -2.69 10.74
C TYR A 118 2.68 -2.40 9.39
N GLU A 119 2.33 -1.15 9.13
CA GLU A 119 1.81 -0.69 7.84
C GLU A 119 2.78 -1.00 6.70
N GLY A 120 4.06 -0.61 6.85
CA GLY A 120 5.09 -0.89 5.85
C GLY A 120 5.30 -2.39 5.62
N LEU A 121 5.18 -3.20 6.68
CA LEU A 121 5.26 -4.66 6.58
C LEU A 121 4.10 -5.24 5.76
N LEU A 122 2.87 -4.80 6.03
CA LEU A 122 1.68 -5.23 5.29
C LEU A 122 1.72 -4.81 3.82
N GLY A 123 2.11 -3.57 3.56
CA GLY A 123 2.26 -3.01 2.22
C GLY A 123 3.24 -3.79 1.35
N GLY A 124 4.46 -3.98 1.87
CA GLY A 124 5.48 -4.79 1.20
C GLY A 124 5.05 -6.24 0.98
N ALA A 125 4.28 -6.81 1.91
CA ALA A 125 3.80 -8.19 1.80
C ALA A 125 2.70 -8.29 0.75
N GLY A 126 1.78 -7.33 0.70
CA GLY A 126 0.72 -7.25 -0.30
C GLY A 126 1.29 -7.17 -1.71
N TYR A 127 2.34 -6.37 -1.90
CA TYR A 127 3.03 -6.24 -3.18
C TYR A 127 3.64 -7.56 -3.64
N VAL A 128 4.58 -8.13 -2.88
CA VAL A 128 5.33 -9.28 -3.39
C VAL A 128 4.44 -10.50 -3.56
N ASN A 129 3.49 -10.74 -2.65
CA ASN A 129 2.56 -11.86 -2.79
C ASN A 129 1.66 -11.69 -4.01
N THR A 130 1.22 -10.47 -4.35
CA THR A 130 0.42 -10.24 -5.56
C THR A 130 1.23 -10.45 -6.83
N PHE A 131 2.42 -9.86 -6.92
CA PHE A 131 3.29 -10.03 -8.08
C PHE A 131 3.66 -11.51 -8.29
N HIS A 132 3.84 -12.26 -7.21
CA HIS A 132 4.07 -13.69 -7.27
C HIS A 132 2.84 -14.47 -7.77
N CYS A 133 1.65 -14.25 -7.20
CA CYS A 133 0.42 -14.92 -7.66
C CYS A 133 0.12 -14.60 -9.13
N VAL A 134 0.24 -13.33 -9.52
CA VAL A 134 0.07 -12.90 -10.92
C VAL A 134 1.09 -13.58 -11.83
N SER A 135 2.32 -13.74 -11.37
CA SER A 135 3.39 -14.43 -12.09
C SER A 135 3.17 -15.94 -12.23
N GLU A 136 2.65 -16.62 -11.20
CA GLU A 136 2.40 -18.07 -11.21
C GLU A 136 1.16 -18.44 -12.03
N GLU A 137 0.10 -17.63 -11.96
CA GLU A 137 -1.18 -17.93 -12.61
C GLU A 137 -1.21 -17.49 -14.08
N SER A 138 -0.30 -16.59 -14.47
CA SER A 138 -0.13 -16.18 -15.87
C SER A 138 0.75 -17.15 -16.64
N LYS A 139 0.29 -17.56 -17.83
CA LYS A 139 1.11 -18.29 -18.80
C LYS A 139 2.39 -17.49 -19.11
N PRO A 140 3.53 -18.15 -19.41
CA PRO A 140 4.80 -17.47 -19.70
C PRO A 140 4.69 -16.40 -20.79
N GLU A 141 3.84 -16.66 -21.79
CA GLU A 141 3.57 -15.76 -22.92
C GLU A 141 2.77 -14.50 -22.56
N HIS A 142 2.02 -14.53 -21.45
CA HIS A 142 1.15 -13.43 -21.00
C HIS A 142 1.67 -12.75 -19.74
N ARG A 143 2.69 -13.32 -19.10
CA ARG A 143 3.22 -12.86 -17.81
C ARG A 143 3.70 -11.42 -17.85
N GLU A 144 4.39 -10.99 -18.91
CA GLU A 144 4.83 -9.60 -19.05
C GLU A 144 3.65 -8.63 -19.11
N PHE A 145 2.60 -8.98 -19.86
CA PHE A 145 1.38 -8.17 -19.94
C PHE A 145 0.65 -8.14 -18.59
N ALA A 146 0.51 -9.29 -17.93
CA ALA A 146 -0.10 -9.41 -16.61
C ALA A 146 0.61 -8.57 -15.54
N MET A 147 1.95 -8.60 -15.53
CA MET A 147 2.76 -7.75 -14.65
C MET A 147 2.59 -6.26 -14.98
N GLY A 148 2.49 -5.90 -16.27
CA GLY A 148 2.20 -4.53 -16.70
C GLY A 148 0.84 -4.04 -16.21
N VAL A 149 -0.21 -4.86 -16.32
CA VAL A 149 -1.55 -4.53 -15.80
C VAL A 149 -1.52 -4.39 -14.27
N ALA A 150 -0.73 -5.21 -13.57
CA ALA A 150 -0.52 -5.07 -12.12
C ALA A 150 0.12 -3.73 -11.75
N CYS A 151 1.15 -3.29 -12.47
CA CYS A 151 1.74 -1.97 -12.26
C CYS A 151 0.76 -0.82 -12.52
N ILE A 152 -0.10 -0.95 -13.54
CA ILE A 152 -1.13 0.07 -13.83
C ILE A 152 -2.14 0.14 -12.67
N ALA A 153 -2.62 -1.01 -12.20
CA ALA A 153 -3.56 -1.09 -11.09
C ALA A 153 -2.98 -0.51 -9.79
N ASP A 154 -1.72 -0.78 -9.51
CA ASP A 154 -0.96 -0.19 -8.40
C ASP A 154 -0.89 1.34 -8.53
N THR A 155 -0.40 1.84 -9.68
CA THR A 155 -0.29 3.28 -9.97
C THR A 155 -1.62 4.02 -9.84
N LEU A 156 -2.72 3.41 -10.28
CA LEU A 156 -4.07 3.96 -10.14
C LEU A 156 -4.48 4.09 -8.66
N GLY A 157 -4.18 3.07 -7.83
CA GLY A 157 -4.46 3.11 -6.39
C GLY A 157 -3.70 4.25 -5.69
N ILE A 158 -2.41 4.37 -5.98
CA ILE A 158 -1.55 5.45 -5.46
C ILE A 158 -2.06 6.83 -5.89
N SER A 159 -2.39 6.98 -7.17
CA SER A 159 -2.85 8.26 -7.74
C SER A 159 -4.18 8.69 -7.12
N LEU A 160 -5.12 7.76 -6.96
CA LEU A 160 -6.41 8.04 -6.34
C LEU A 160 -6.24 8.41 -4.86
N SER A 161 -5.32 7.73 -4.16
CA SER A 161 -4.97 8.06 -2.78
C SER A 161 -4.48 9.50 -2.66
N GLY A 162 -3.51 9.92 -3.48
CA GLY A 162 -3.00 11.29 -3.46
C GLY A 162 -4.09 12.32 -3.78
N ALA A 163 -4.96 12.02 -4.75
CA ALA A 163 -6.09 12.88 -5.10
C ALA A 163 -7.10 13.05 -3.95
N ILE A 164 -7.32 12.00 -3.14
CA ILE A 164 -8.23 12.03 -1.98
C ILE A 164 -7.56 12.58 -0.71
N ALA A 165 -6.24 12.43 -0.57
CA ALA A 165 -5.49 12.99 0.54
C ALA A 165 -5.60 14.53 0.60
N ILE A 166 -5.58 15.20 -0.56
CA ILE A 166 -5.70 16.67 -0.67
C ILE A 166 -7.02 17.22 -0.06
N PRO A 167 -8.23 16.80 -0.49
CA PRO A 167 -9.47 17.31 0.08
C PRO A 167 -9.63 16.94 1.56
N ILE A 168 -9.13 15.78 1.99
CA ILE A 168 -9.17 15.39 3.40
C ILE A 168 -8.25 16.27 4.25
N HIS A 169 -7.02 16.54 3.78
CA HIS A 169 -6.12 17.47 4.45
C HIS A 169 -6.74 18.88 4.54
N ASN A 170 -7.34 19.37 3.45
CA ASN A 170 -8.06 20.63 3.45
C ASN A 170 -9.24 20.65 4.43
N TYR A 171 -9.96 19.54 4.57
CA TYR A 171 -11.03 19.41 5.55
C TYR A 171 -10.49 19.51 6.98
N PHE A 172 -9.42 18.79 7.30
CA PHE A 172 -8.77 18.87 8.61
C PHE A 172 -8.20 20.27 8.91
N CYS A 173 -7.66 20.98 7.92
CA CYS A 173 -7.17 22.35 8.07
C CYS A 173 -8.29 23.40 8.24
N HIS A 174 -9.53 23.08 7.87
CA HIS A 174 -10.70 23.96 8.08
C HIS A 174 -11.48 23.62 9.35
N LEU A 175 -11.11 22.58 10.10
CA LEU A 175 -11.70 22.36 11.42
C LEU A 175 -11.26 23.48 12.38
N PRO A 176 -12.20 24.05 13.16
CA PRO A 176 -11.95 25.18 14.05
C PRO A 176 -11.06 24.84 15.25
#